data_AF-A0A1X4I1S1-F1
#
_entry.id   AF-A0A1X4I1S1-F1
#
_cell.length_a   1.000
_cell.length_b   1.000
_cell.length_c   1.000
_cell.angle_alpha   90.00
_cell.angle_beta   90.00
_cell.angle_gamma   90.00
#
_symmetry.space_group_name_H-M   'P 1'
#
loop_
_entity.id
_entity.type
_entity.pdbx_description
1 polymer ?
#
loop_
_entity_poly.entity_id
_entity_poly.type
_entity_poly.pdbx_seq_one_letter_code
_entity_poly.pdbx_strand_id
1 'polypeptide(L)'
;LRPGRTADEAAAEAGRALPAHTDRLRTAARAFDDVTYGGRTATERSYLRLAELDHDLERTRPQLTTGGSSTRSTDTDTRRGAAG
;
A
#
# COMPACT_ATOMS: atom_id res chain seq x y z
N LEU A 1 8.79 1.35 5.85
CA LEU A 1 7.98 0.12 6.06
C LEU A 1 7.41 0.19 7.47
N ARG A 2 6.08 0.15 7.63
CA ARG A 2 5.43 0.09 8.94
C ARG A 2 5.27 -1.40 9.32
N PRO A 3 5.91 -1.90 10.38
CA PRO A 3 5.68 -3.26 10.85
C PRO A 3 4.21 -3.40 11.26
N GLY A 4 3.51 -4.44 10.79
CA GLY A 4 2.13 -4.74 11.17
C GLY A 4 1.03 -4.32 10.18
N ARG A 5 1.38 -4.01 8.93
CA ARG A 5 0.35 -3.70 7.93
C ARG A 5 -0.42 -4.97 7.52
N THR A 6 -1.75 -4.94 7.60
CA THR A 6 -2.58 -6.07 7.12
C THR A 6 -2.55 -6.13 5.59
N ALA A 7 -2.94 -7.29 5.03
CA ALA A 7 -2.99 -7.45 3.58
C ALA A 7 -3.98 -6.45 2.93
N ASP A 8 -5.11 -6.19 3.58
CA ASP A 8 -6.08 -5.18 3.15
C ASP A 8 -5.49 -3.76 3.09
N GLU A 9 -4.73 -3.37 4.11
CA GLU A 9 -4.09 -2.06 4.16
C GLU A 9 -3.01 -1.92 3.07
N ALA A 10 -2.27 -2.99 2.76
CA ALA A 10 -1.33 -3.02 1.65
C ALA A 10 -2.05 -2.91 0.30
N ALA A 11 -3.13 -3.68 0.10
CA ALA A 11 -3.95 -3.63 -1.10
C ALA A 11 -4.60 -2.26 -1.31
N ALA A 12 -5.08 -1.62 -0.24
CA ALA A 12 -5.67 -0.29 -0.28
C ALA A 12 -4.65 0.78 -0.67
N GLU A 13 -3.41 0.71 -0.19
CA GLU A 13 -2.35 1.63 -0.62
C GLU A 13 -1.93 1.39 -2.06
N ALA A 14 -1.68 0.13 -2.43
CA ALA A 14 -1.32 -0.24 -3.79
C ALA A 14 -2.41 0.20 -4.78
N GLY A 15 -3.69 0.03 -4.44
CA GLY A 15 -4.83 0.44 -5.28
C GLY A 15 -4.89 1.95 -5.53
N ARG A 16 -4.40 2.79 -4.60
CA ARG A 16 -4.30 4.25 -4.84
C ARG A 16 -3.27 4.58 -5.93
N ALA A 17 -2.15 3.86 -5.93
CA ALA A 17 -1.10 4.04 -6.94
C ALA A 17 -1.42 3.29 -8.24
N LEU A 18 -2.25 2.26 -8.19
CA LEU A 18 -2.57 1.36 -9.31
C LEU A 18 -4.09 1.18 -9.45
N PRO A 19 -4.86 2.22 -9.81
CA PRO A 19 -6.32 2.17 -9.75
C PRO A 19 -6.94 1.05 -10.60
N ALA A 20 -6.34 0.74 -11.76
CA ALA A 20 -6.78 -0.32 -12.66
C ALA A 20 -6.72 -1.73 -12.04
N HIS A 21 -5.94 -1.92 -10.97
CA HIS A 21 -5.74 -3.22 -10.32
C HIS A 21 -6.41 -3.33 -8.95
N THR A 22 -7.18 -2.30 -8.52
CA THR A 22 -7.76 -2.21 -7.18
C THR A 22 -8.56 -3.45 -6.77
N ASP A 23 -9.44 -3.94 -7.63
CA ASP A 23 -10.29 -5.08 -7.29
C ASP A 23 -9.50 -6.39 -7.23
N ARG A 24 -8.47 -6.53 -8.07
CA ARG A 24 -7.57 -7.69 -8.04
C ARG A 24 -6.71 -7.67 -6.78
N LEU A 25 -6.20 -6.51 -6.38
CA LEU A 25 -5.46 -6.30 -5.13
C LEU A 25 -6.32 -6.64 -3.91
N ARG A 26 -7.57 -6.17 -3.85
CA ARG A 26 -8.52 -6.53 -2.78
C ARG A 26 -8.80 -8.03 -2.74
N THR A 27 -8.96 -8.65 -3.90
CA THR A 27 -9.17 -10.10 -4.00
C THR A 27 -7.96 -10.87 -3.48
N ALA A 28 -6.74 -10.39 -3.78
CA ALA A 28 -5.51 -11.00 -3.28
C ALA A 28 -5.38 -10.87 -1.75
N ALA A 29 -5.72 -9.71 -1.18
CA ALA A 29 -5.75 -9.51 0.27
C ALA A 29 -6.71 -10.48 0.96
N ARG A 30 -7.94 -10.61 0.45
CA ARG A 30 -8.91 -11.59 0.97
C ARG A 30 -8.39 -13.02 0.89
N ALA A 31 -7.84 -13.41 -0.26
CA ALA A 31 -7.28 -14.75 -0.44
C ALA A 31 -6.15 -15.04 0.57
N PHE A 32 -5.34 -14.03 0.89
CA PHE A 32 -4.35 -14.13 1.95
C PHE A 32 -4.99 -14.30 3.33
N ASP A 33 -5.95 -13.45 3.70
CA ASP A 33 -6.60 -13.50 5.01
C ASP A 33 -7.34 -14.81 5.22
N ASP A 34 -7.98 -15.30 4.17
CA ASP A 34 -8.69 -16.57 4.17
C ASP A 34 -7.78 -17.77 4.46
N VAL A 35 -6.52 -17.72 4.03
CA VAL A 35 -5.53 -18.77 4.30
C VAL A 35 -4.87 -18.55 5.67
N THR A 36 -4.38 -17.34 5.93
CA THR A 36 -3.60 -16.99 7.12
C THR A 36 -4.46 -16.99 8.38
N TYR A 37 -5.68 -16.46 8.30
CA TYR A 37 -6.60 -16.29 9.43
C TYR A 37 -7.86 -17.14 9.31
N GLY A 38 -8.32 -17.43 8.10
CA GLY A 38 -9.54 -18.21 7.86
C GLY A 38 -9.34 -19.74 7.88
N GLY A 39 -8.11 -20.22 8.04
CA GLY A 39 -7.79 -21.66 8.10
C GLY A 39 -8.07 -22.42 6.80
N ARG A 40 -8.25 -21.71 5.68
CA ARG A 40 -8.53 -22.34 4.38
C ARG A 40 -7.24 -22.77 3.70
N THR A 41 -7.28 -23.90 3.00
CA THR A 41 -6.13 -24.35 2.21
C THR A 41 -5.99 -23.51 0.94
N ALA A 42 -4.78 -23.01 0.67
CA ALA A 42 -4.48 -22.35 -0.59
C ALA A 42 -4.68 -23.33 -1.77
N THR A 43 -5.23 -22.84 -2.86
CA THR A 43 -5.44 -23.61 -4.09
C THR A 43 -4.42 -23.19 -5.16
N GLU A 44 -4.12 -24.08 -6.09
CA GLU A 44 -3.31 -23.75 -7.27
C GLU A 44 -3.92 -22.57 -8.05
N ARG A 45 -5.24 -22.56 -8.23
CA ARG A 45 -5.95 -21.45 -8.89
C ARG A 45 -5.80 -20.12 -8.17
N SER A 46 -5.77 -20.10 -6.83
CA SER A 46 -5.49 -18.86 -6.08
C SER A 46 -4.05 -18.43 -6.26
N TYR A 47 -3.10 -19.36 -6.25
CA TYR A 47 -1.70 -19.07 -6.49
C TYR A 47 -1.46 -18.47 -7.87
N LEU A 48 -1.96 -19.11 -8.93
CA LEU A 48 -1.80 -18.64 -10.31
C LEU A 48 -2.38 -17.23 -10.52
N ARG A 49 -3.54 -16.93 -9.91
CA ARG A 49 -4.13 -15.58 -9.97
C ARG A 49 -3.27 -14.53 -9.27
N LEU A 50 -2.64 -14.87 -8.15
CA LEU A 50 -1.72 -13.97 -7.46
C LEU A 50 -0.44 -13.75 -8.28
N ALA A 51 0.12 -14.80 -8.87
CA ALA A 51 1.30 -14.71 -9.71
C ALA A 51 1.06 -13.89 -10.99
N GLU A 52 -0.11 -14.08 -11.63
CA GLU A 52 -0.52 -13.28 -12.78
C GLU A 52 -0.71 -11.80 -12.40
N LEU A 53 -1.35 -11.53 -11.25
CA LEU A 53 -1.46 -10.18 -10.73
C LEU A 53 -0.08 -9.56 -10.53
N ASP A 54 0.83 -10.25 -9.86
CA ASP A 54 2.20 -9.77 -9.62
C ASP A 54 2.90 -9.39 -10.93
N HIS A 55 2.83 -10.26 -11.94
CA HIS A 55 3.39 -9.98 -13.26
C HIS A 55 2.78 -8.74 -13.94
N ASP A 56 1.46 -8.56 -13.82
CA ASP A 56 0.79 -7.38 -14.36
C ASP A 56 1.19 -6.10 -13.63
N LEU A 57 1.39 -6.17 -12.31
CA LEU A 57 1.84 -5.03 -11.50
C LEU A 57 3.25 -4.60 -11.88
N GLU A 58 4.19 -5.53 -12.08
CA GLU A 58 5.57 -5.26 -12.51
C GLU A 58 5.62 -4.47 -13.83
N ARG A 59 4.65 -4.69 -14.72
CA ARG A 59 4.56 -4.07 -16.04
C ARG A 59 3.74 -2.78 -16.06
N THR A 60 3.07 -2.46 -14.96
CA THR A 60 2.19 -1.28 -14.87
C THR A 60 2.97 -0.08 -14.37
N ARG A 61 2.78 1.09 -15.01
CA ARG A 61 3.30 2.36 -14.48
C ARG A 61 2.37 2.88 -13.37
N PRO A 62 2.84 3.01 -12.12
CA PRO A 62 2.03 3.56 -11.03
C PRO A 62 1.70 5.03 -11.27
N GLN A 63 0.51 5.44 -10.86
CA GLN A 63 0.15 6.84 -10.72
C GLN A 63 0.80 7.37 -9.43
N LEU A 64 1.95 8.01 -9.59
CA LEU A 64 2.57 8.75 -8.51
C LEU A 64 1.72 10.00 -8.27
N THR A 65 0.81 9.96 -7.29
CA THR A 65 0.21 11.19 -6.79
C THR A 65 1.34 12.03 -6.23
N THR A 66 1.62 13.21 -6.82
CA THR A 66 2.51 14.22 -6.23
C THR A 66 1.84 14.76 -4.97
N GLY A 67 1.85 13.96 -3.91
CA GLY A 67 1.34 14.29 -2.58
C GLY A 67 2.48 14.79 -1.70
N GLY A 68 2.88 16.04 -1.93
CA GLY A 68 3.47 16.94 -0.92
C GLY A 68 4.65 16.42 -0.11
N SER A 69 5.82 16.29 -0.73
CA SER A 69 7.08 16.54 -0.02
C SER A 69 7.35 18.06 -0.01
N SER A 70 6.49 18.83 0.65
CA SER A 70 6.78 20.22 0.98
C SER A 70 7.01 20.31 2.48
N THR A 71 8.29 20.21 2.81
CA THR A 71 8.93 20.78 4.01
C THR A 71 8.28 20.44 5.34
N ARG A 72 8.86 19.42 5.98
CA ARG A 72 9.17 19.47 7.41
C ARG A 72 9.85 20.82 7.71
N SER A 73 9.07 21.87 8.02
CA SER A 73 9.55 23.04 8.75
C SER A 73 9.76 22.61 10.20
N THR A 74 10.85 21.89 10.41
CA THR A 74 11.51 21.89 11.71
C THR A 74 12.09 23.29 11.93
N ASP A 75 11.68 23.88 13.05
CA ASP A 75 12.49 24.77 13.88
C ASP A 75 12.88 26.14 13.28
N THR A 76 12.06 27.17 13.57
CA THR A 76 12.56 28.52 13.94
C THR A 76 11.48 29.30 14.69
N ASP A 77 11.10 28.88 15.89
CA ASP A 77 10.48 29.80 16.88
C ASP A 77 11.21 29.70 18.23
N THR A 78 12.52 29.93 18.18
CA THR A 78 13.36 30.13 19.38
C THR A 78 14.16 31.43 19.32
N ARG A 79 13.76 32.41 18.50
CA ARG A 79 14.47 33.71 18.48
C ARG A 79 13.63 34.89 18.00
N ARG A 80 12.70 35.35 18.84
CA ARG A 80 12.23 36.75 18.90
C ARG A 80 11.95 37.01 20.39
N GLY A 81 12.73 37.73 21.16
CA GLY A 81 13.56 38.90 20.88
C GLY A 81 13.43 39.74 22.15
N ALA A 82 14.56 40.00 22.82
CA ALA A 82 14.63 40.83 24.01
C ALA A 82 14.35 42.32 23.71
N ALA A 83 14.20 43.09 24.79
CA ALA A 83 14.24 44.55 24.93
C ALA A 83 12.88 45.28 24.92
N GLY A 84 12.65 45.99 26.03
CA GLY A 84 11.51 46.85 26.34
C GLY A 84 11.31 46.91 27.84
#